data_AF-A0A1Q9E6F5-F1
#
_entry.id   AF-A0A1Q9E6F5-F1
#
_cell.length_a   1.000
_cell.length_b   1.000
_cell.length_c   1.000
_cell.angle_alpha   90.00
_cell.angle_beta   90.00
_cell.angle_gamma   90.00
#
_symmetry.space_group_name_H-M   'P 1'
#
loop_
_entity.id
_entity.type
_entity.pdbx_description
1 polymer ?
#
loop_
_entity_poly.entity_id
_entity_poly.type
_entity_poly.pdbx_seq_one_letter_code
_entity_poly.pdbx_strand_id
1 'polypeptide(L)'
;MLVLAVAVAGAALLLALALGLGTFSFGLEDDPSISVQSWTPWAGAAVGLVAFVAAVAGCMAAFPNSQMTGKQSRQAWPKRHSFESDCLGYLLAHSSSALTGVLAALLAFLEVCWYPSCIIKHATSADRAGALEPSPDEAIAAVEAQGEQWQMSSSKKQSAELHVTLAESMDCDRTFRRYSDMAPLSRLLATPSRLGLRHAVTVPVRRGFRKYEHNLEWHRSLPQLFEQTTVSEDSVLVASPYEYEADARETPFLREGRGFVGQAMKYSMFHSHEELWEEIQNHRHRGQVQLFNEVLEEGRPRCLYFDLDGDAAYNHSHETIVKLLHLFVRVFFHGDALGWNIEEPEPVVLTSCRPDKYSCHVLFPQIQFANFADQNQYLPALLRLAQEATVELEGQGSQHILKHVLDGAVYKKLQLLRGPWACKLKGGHIDTATRMEPEEPYWGDDLTCFASYVQPDYALELPCMNEIAERNPLVGRILQDSAHSSFLRREDNSIFSPDFQTQLGPKFLDLAGLTQLERYETCMELLQPERACDWWSWFRVSGVTSTMLDKYHDNDAARQRIWDTHCRWSGQYPCFCEQENFEVVMKAQERRTPGIKFLVEVLEHDYPGLEVRQEAWPFRIPHKTSRMAV
;
A
#
# COMPACT_ATOMS: atom_id res chain seq x y z
N MET A 1 41.64 25.09 -21.80
CA MET A 1 41.51 25.96 -22.99
C MET A 1 40.21 25.75 -23.74
N LEU A 2 39.88 24.54 -24.23
CA LEU A 2 38.61 24.28 -24.94
C LEU A 2 37.36 24.60 -24.09
N VAL A 3 37.31 24.11 -22.84
CA VAL A 3 36.21 24.40 -21.90
C VAL A 3 36.06 25.90 -21.63
N LEU A 4 37.17 26.63 -21.53
CA LEU A 4 37.18 28.07 -21.33
C LEU A 4 36.65 28.79 -22.58
N ALA A 5 37.03 28.36 -23.78
CA ALA A 5 36.52 28.91 -25.03
C ALA A 5 35.01 28.69 -25.18
N VAL A 6 34.50 27.51 -24.79
CA VAL A 6 33.06 27.21 -24.78
C VAL A 6 32.30 28.06 -23.76
N ALA A 7 32.85 28.22 -22.55
CA ALA A 7 32.22 29.05 -21.51
C ALA A 7 32.19 30.54 -21.89
N VAL A 8 33.27 31.07 -22.46
CA VAL A 8 33.34 32.47 -22.92
C VAL A 8 32.40 32.69 -24.11
N ALA A 9 32.32 31.76 -25.05
CA ALA A 9 31.39 31.83 -26.17
C ALA A 9 29.91 31.77 -25.70
N GLY A 10 29.59 30.91 -24.74
CA GLY A 10 28.25 30.80 -24.15
C GLY A 10 27.85 32.08 -23.40
N ALA A 11 28.76 32.66 -22.61
CA ALA A 11 28.53 33.92 -21.90
C ALA A 11 28.34 35.11 -22.87
N ALA A 12 29.13 35.17 -23.95
CA ALA A 12 28.99 36.20 -24.97
C ALA A 12 27.65 36.09 -25.72
N LEU A 13 27.17 34.87 -25.99
CA LEU A 13 25.87 34.62 -26.63
C LEU A 13 24.70 35.03 -25.73
N LEU A 14 24.75 34.68 -24.43
CA LEU A 14 23.73 35.08 -23.45
C LEU A 14 23.69 36.60 -23.27
N LEU A 15 24.84 37.27 -23.26
CA LEU A 15 24.91 38.72 -23.18
C LEU A 15 24.33 39.39 -24.44
N ALA A 16 24.62 38.84 -25.63
CA ALA A 16 24.05 39.34 -26.89
C ALA A 16 22.53 39.15 -26.94
N LEU A 17 22.00 38.03 -26.43
CA LEU A 17 20.56 37.79 -26.33
C LEU A 17 19.87 38.74 -25.35
N ALA A 18 20.49 38.98 -24.18
CA ALA A 18 19.97 39.93 -23.19
C ALA A 18 19.94 41.37 -23.74
N LEU A 19 20.99 41.78 -24.47
CA LEU A 19 21.05 43.09 -25.12
C LEU A 19 20.06 43.21 -26.29
N GLY A 20 19.88 42.15 -27.08
CA GLY A 20 18.91 42.11 -28.18
C GLY A 20 17.45 42.19 -27.70
N LEU A 21 17.11 41.49 -26.61
CA LEU A 21 15.80 41.55 -25.96
C LEU A 21 15.53 42.93 -25.33
N GLY A 22 16.57 43.58 -24.80
CA GLY A 22 16.49 44.96 -24.32
C GLY A 22 16.17 45.97 -25.43
N THR A 23 16.70 45.79 -26.64
CA THR A 23 16.40 46.66 -27.78
C THR A 23 15.01 46.42 -28.40
N PHE A 24 14.44 45.22 -28.25
CA PHE A 24 13.08 44.91 -28.73
C PHE A 24 11.97 45.58 -27.90
N SER A 25 12.27 45.97 -26.65
CA SER A 25 11.29 46.58 -25.75
C SER A 25 11.23 48.12 -25.82
N PHE A 26 12.13 48.78 -26.57
CA PHE A 26 12.10 50.23 -26.79
C PHE A 26 11.12 50.68 -27.89
N GLY A 27 10.30 49.78 -28.43
CA GLY A 27 9.28 50.07 -29.45
C GLY A 27 7.83 50.07 -28.95
N LEU A 28 7.59 49.91 -27.64
CA LEU A 28 6.26 49.90 -27.03
C LEU A 28 6.18 51.02 -25.99
N GLU A 29 6.27 52.27 -26.45
CA GLU A 29 5.77 53.42 -25.70
C GLU A 29 4.25 53.44 -25.89
N ASP A 30 3.47 52.99 -24.89
CA ASP A 30 2.10 53.48 -24.57
C ASP A 30 1.38 52.66 -23.46
N ASP A 31 2.08 52.00 -22.52
CA ASP A 31 1.41 51.40 -21.36
C ASP A 31 2.12 51.73 -20.02
N PRO A 32 1.55 52.61 -19.18
CA PRO A 32 2.14 53.00 -17.90
C PRO A 32 1.97 51.95 -16.77
N SER A 33 1.50 50.73 -17.06
CA SER A 33 1.23 49.69 -16.05
C SER A 33 2.38 48.70 -15.80
N ILE A 34 3.49 48.75 -16.54
CA ILE A 34 4.62 47.83 -16.31
C ILE A 34 5.50 48.35 -15.16
N SER A 35 5.21 47.86 -13.95
CA SER A 35 5.97 48.20 -12.74
C SER A 35 7.38 47.61 -12.76
N VAL A 36 8.31 48.32 -12.09
CA VAL A 36 9.75 48.02 -11.94
C VAL A 36 10.05 46.64 -11.31
N GLN A 37 9.04 45.89 -10.85
CA GLN A 37 9.22 44.57 -10.22
C GLN A 37 9.65 43.44 -11.17
N SER A 38 9.41 43.56 -12.49
CA SER A 38 9.74 42.50 -13.46
C SER A 38 11.25 42.37 -13.81
N TRP A 39 12.08 43.33 -13.37
CA TRP A 39 13.52 43.37 -13.70
C TRP A 39 14.41 42.70 -12.63
N THR A 40 13.87 42.46 -11.44
CA THR A 40 14.62 41.90 -10.30
C THR A 40 15.18 40.49 -10.52
N PRO A 41 14.51 39.55 -11.23
CA PRO A 41 15.07 38.21 -11.47
C PRO A 41 16.27 38.24 -12.43
N TRP A 42 16.22 39.13 -13.43
CA TRP A 42 17.24 39.26 -14.48
C TRP A 42 18.51 39.90 -13.95
N ALA A 43 18.39 40.90 -13.07
CA ALA A 43 19.52 41.49 -12.36
C ALA A 43 20.22 40.45 -11.45
N GLY A 44 19.44 39.59 -10.76
CA GLY A 44 19.98 38.51 -9.94
C GLY A 44 20.76 37.47 -10.75
N ALA A 45 20.23 37.04 -11.90
CA ALA A 45 20.90 36.10 -12.79
C ALA A 45 22.21 36.66 -13.37
N ALA A 46 22.23 37.94 -13.76
CA ALA A 46 23.43 38.61 -14.27
C ALA A 46 24.52 38.73 -13.19
N VAL A 47 24.15 39.09 -11.97
CA VAL A 47 25.08 39.16 -10.83
C VAL A 47 25.64 37.78 -10.47
N GLY A 48 24.81 36.73 -10.49
CA GLY A 48 25.24 35.35 -10.27
C GLY A 48 26.26 34.85 -11.31
N LEU A 49 26.05 35.19 -12.58
CA LEU A 49 26.96 34.82 -13.66
C LEU A 49 28.32 35.54 -13.55
N VAL A 50 28.33 36.83 -13.22
CA VAL A 50 29.56 37.61 -13.01
C VAL A 50 30.34 37.08 -11.81
N ALA A 51 29.66 36.75 -10.71
CA ALA A 51 30.29 36.16 -9.53
C ALA A 51 30.94 34.80 -9.84
N PHE A 52 30.28 33.97 -10.64
CA PHE A 52 30.82 32.68 -11.09
C PHE A 52 32.07 32.85 -11.96
N VAL A 53 32.05 33.75 -12.94
CA VAL A 53 33.21 34.02 -13.82
C VAL A 53 34.39 34.58 -13.01
N ALA A 54 34.13 35.46 -12.03
CA ALA A 54 35.15 36.00 -11.13
C ALA A 54 35.79 34.92 -10.23
N ALA A 55 34.98 33.98 -9.70
CA ALA A 55 35.46 32.87 -8.90
C ALA A 55 36.37 31.93 -9.70
N VAL A 56 35.98 31.58 -10.93
CA VAL A 56 36.78 30.75 -11.83
C VAL A 56 38.09 31.45 -12.22
N ALA A 57 38.05 32.76 -12.50
CA ALA A 57 39.25 33.54 -12.80
C ALA A 57 40.20 33.64 -11.60
N GLY A 58 39.67 33.80 -10.38
CA GLY A 58 40.45 33.81 -9.14
C GLY A 58 41.16 32.48 -8.86
N CYS A 59 40.47 31.35 -9.05
CA CYS A 59 41.07 30.02 -8.90
C CYS A 59 42.18 29.76 -9.94
N MET A 60 42.06 30.32 -11.14
CA MET A 60 43.08 30.19 -12.19
C MET A 60 44.27 31.13 -11.96
N ALA A 61 44.05 32.32 -11.39
CA ALA A 61 45.12 33.25 -11.03
C ALA A 61 45.95 32.78 -9.83
N ALA A 62 45.37 31.91 -8.97
CA ALA A 62 46.05 31.31 -7.83
C ALA A 62 47.02 30.17 -8.20
N PHE A 63 47.12 29.77 -9.48
CA PHE A 63 48.12 28.80 -9.93
C PHE A 63 49.49 29.47 -10.14
N PRO A 64 50.54 29.10 -9.39
CA PRO A 64 51.85 29.69 -9.57
C PRO A 64 52.47 29.18 -10.87
N ASN A 65 52.86 30.13 -11.73
CA ASN A 65 53.66 29.88 -12.92
C ASN A 65 55.12 29.58 -12.51
N SER A 66 55.41 28.38 -11.99
CA SER A 66 56.78 27.99 -11.68
C SER A 66 57.50 27.54 -12.95
N GLN A 67 58.24 28.47 -13.56
CA GLN A 67 59.25 28.18 -14.56
C GLN A 67 60.31 27.22 -13.97
N MET A 68 60.53 26.08 -14.65
CA MET A 68 61.67 25.23 -14.39
C MET A 68 62.94 25.89 -14.96
N THR A 69 63.81 26.38 -14.07
CA THR A 69 65.24 26.42 -14.34
C THR A 69 66.00 25.91 -13.10
N GLY A 70 67.04 25.09 -13.33
CA GLY A 70 68.10 24.88 -12.34
C GLY A 70 68.15 23.51 -11.64
N LYS A 71 69.13 22.71 -12.08
CA LYS A 71 69.69 21.51 -11.45
C LYS A 71 69.87 21.63 -9.93
N GLN A 72 69.50 20.59 -9.16
CA GLN A 72 70.45 19.84 -8.31
C GLN A 72 69.82 18.67 -7.51
N SER A 73 70.51 17.54 -7.63
CA SER A 73 70.74 16.40 -6.71
C SER A 73 69.59 15.58 -6.12
N ARG A 74 69.80 14.25 -6.21
CA ARG A 74 68.92 13.14 -5.81
C ARG A 74 69.04 12.89 -4.30
N GLN A 75 67.91 12.74 -3.60
CA GLN A 75 67.72 11.72 -2.57
C GLN A 75 66.22 11.48 -2.28
N ALA A 76 65.82 10.21 -2.34
CA ALA A 76 64.60 9.52 -1.89
C ALA A 76 63.26 10.29 -1.80
N TRP A 77 62.35 10.00 -2.74
CA TRP A 77 60.90 10.28 -2.67
C TRP A 77 60.11 9.00 -2.37
N PRO A 78 59.09 9.00 -1.49
CA PRO A 78 58.06 7.97 -1.46
C PRO A 78 56.95 8.24 -2.49
N LYS A 79 56.28 7.14 -2.85
CA LYS A 79 55.27 6.89 -3.88
C LYS A 79 54.28 8.05 -4.18
N ARG A 80 54.18 8.35 -5.48
CA ARG A 80 53.43 9.43 -6.14
C ARG A 80 51.95 9.14 -6.43
N HIS A 81 51.29 8.27 -5.66
CA HIS A 81 49.92 7.82 -5.97
C HIS A 81 48.79 8.39 -5.08
N SER A 82 49.09 9.10 -3.98
CA SER A 82 48.03 9.68 -3.14
C SER A 82 47.57 11.06 -3.61
N PHE A 83 48.45 11.87 -4.20
CA PHE A 83 48.11 13.27 -4.52
C PHE A 83 47.20 13.42 -5.75
N GLU A 84 47.35 12.57 -6.77
CA GLU A 84 46.48 12.62 -7.96
C GLU A 84 45.06 12.09 -7.68
N SER A 85 44.94 11.13 -6.76
CA SER A 85 43.65 10.60 -6.27
C SER A 85 42.86 11.68 -5.51
N ASP A 86 43.52 12.40 -4.61
CA ASP A 86 42.87 13.39 -3.75
C ASP A 86 42.48 14.65 -4.54
N CYS A 87 43.29 15.07 -5.52
CA CYS A 87 42.94 16.16 -6.42
C CYS A 87 41.82 15.80 -7.39
N LEU A 88 41.78 14.57 -7.92
CA LEU A 88 40.69 14.12 -8.80
C LEU A 88 39.38 13.95 -8.01
N GLY A 89 39.44 13.45 -6.79
CA GLY A 89 38.28 13.37 -5.88
C GLY A 89 37.74 14.75 -5.49
N TYR A 90 38.61 15.72 -5.23
CA TYR A 90 38.21 17.09 -4.94
C TYR A 90 37.61 17.81 -6.16
N LEU A 91 38.18 17.60 -7.35
CA LEU A 91 37.64 18.10 -8.63
C LEU A 91 36.29 17.46 -8.98
N LEU A 92 36.10 16.16 -8.75
CA LEU A 92 34.84 15.48 -9.02
C LEU A 92 33.74 15.88 -8.01
N ALA A 93 34.08 16.07 -6.74
CA ALA A 93 33.14 16.52 -5.72
C ALA A 93 32.64 17.96 -5.97
N HIS A 94 33.52 18.87 -6.39
CA HIS A 94 33.16 20.27 -6.64
C HIS A 94 32.60 20.52 -8.05
N SER A 95 32.98 19.70 -9.05
CA SER A 95 32.33 19.75 -10.36
C SER A 95 30.92 19.15 -10.31
N SER A 96 30.66 18.15 -9.47
CA SER A 96 29.32 17.65 -9.19
C SER A 96 28.41 18.74 -8.63
N SER A 97 28.81 19.45 -7.57
CA SER A 97 27.98 20.51 -6.98
C SER A 97 27.75 21.69 -7.92
N ALA A 98 28.77 22.07 -8.70
CA ALA A 98 28.65 23.14 -9.68
C ALA A 98 27.77 22.74 -10.88
N LEU A 99 27.89 21.48 -11.36
CA LEU A 99 27.06 20.96 -12.45
C LEU A 99 25.60 20.79 -11.99
N THR A 100 25.37 20.36 -10.76
CA THR A 100 24.03 20.31 -10.15
C THR A 100 23.42 21.70 -10.00
N GLY A 101 24.22 22.70 -9.62
CA GLY A 101 23.78 24.11 -9.57
C GLY A 101 23.44 24.66 -10.96
N VAL A 102 24.25 24.34 -11.98
CA VAL A 102 23.98 24.72 -13.38
C VAL A 102 22.74 24.02 -13.93
N LEU A 103 22.54 22.73 -13.64
CA LEU A 103 21.33 22.00 -14.03
C LEU A 103 20.09 22.56 -13.33
N ALA A 104 20.16 22.88 -12.05
CA ALA A 104 19.06 23.48 -11.30
C ALA A 104 18.71 24.87 -11.85
N ALA A 105 19.71 25.69 -12.19
CA ALA A 105 19.49 26.99 -12.83
C ALA A 105 18.92 26.87 -14.25
N LEU A 106 19.36 25.88 -15.03
CA LEU A 106 18.79 25.58 -16.36
C LEU A 106 17.35 25.06 -16.28
N LEU A 107 17.05 24.22 -15.29
CA LEU A 107 15.68 23.73 -15.04
C LEU A 107 14.76 24.86 -14.58
N ALA A 108 15.21 25.72 -13.66
CA ALA A 108 14.47 26.91 -13.26
C ALA A 108 14.27 27.90 -14.42
N PHE A 109 15.27 28.06 -15.30
CA PHE A 109 15.16 28.86 -16.52
C PHE A 109 14.14 28.25 -17.50
N LEU A 110 14.13 26.93 -17.67
CA LEU A 110 13.16 26.23 -18.51
C LEU A 110 11.74 26.32 -17.95
N GLU A 111 11.54 26.20 -16.64
CA GLU A 111 10.22 26.39 -15.99
C GLU A 111 9.68 27.81 -16.20
N VAL A 112 10.52 28.83 -16.02
CA VAL A 112 10.14 30.24 -16.20
C VAL A 112 9.87 30.57 -17.68
N CYS A 113 10.57 29.93 -18.62
CA CYS A 113 10.31 30.10 -20.06
C CYS A 113 9.10 29.29 -20.57
N TRP A 114 8.69 28.23 -19.89
CA TRP A 114 7.53 27.42 -20.30
C TRP A 114 6.18 28.03 -19.85
N TYR A 115 6.16 28.68 -18.68
CA TYR A 115 4.93 29.22 -18.07
C TYR A 115 4.19 30.29 -18.90
N PRO A 116 4.84 31.19 -19.66
CA PRO A 116 4.14 32.17 -20.49
C PRO A 116 3.46 31.57 -21.73
N SER A 117 3.79 30.34 -22.11
CA SER A 117 3.24 29.69 -23.32
C SER A 117 1.85 29.06 -23.09
N CYS A 118 1.46 28.85 -21.82
CA CYS A 118 0.16 28.27 -21.45
C CYS A 118 -0.90 29.33 -21.13
N ILE A 119 -0.50 30.55 -20.75
CA ILE A 119 -1.43 31.64 -20.40
C ILE A 119 -1.97 32.36 -21.66
N ILE A 120 -1.21 32.36 -22.77
CA ILE A 120 -1.63 33.05 -24.01
C ILE A 120 -2.68 32.24 -24.82
N LYS A 121 -2.89 30.94 -24.53
CA LYS A 121 -3.90 30.13 -25.23
C LYS A 121 -5.32 30.21 -24.65
N HIS A 122 -5.51 30.74 -23.43
CA HIS A 122 -6.84 30.86 -22.83
C HIS A 122 -7.44 32.28 -22.87
N ALA A 123 -6.68 33.30 -23.29
CA ALA A 123 -7.16 34.68 -23.34
C ALA A 123 -7.85 35.07 -24.67
N THR A 124 -7.92 34.20 -25.67
CA THR A 124 -8.44 34.54 -27.02
C THR A 124 -9.72 33.84 -27.45
N SER A 125 -10.44 33.15 -26.55
CA SER A 125 -11.74 32.53 -26.89
C SER A 125 -12.97 33.11 -26.17
N ALA A 126 -12.83 34.19 -25.41
CA ALA A 126 -13.94 34.76 -24.63
C ALA A 126 -14.74 35.88 -25.33
N ASP A 127 -14.47 36.17 -26.61
CA ASP A 127 -15.25 37.13 -27.39
C ASP A 127 -15.81 36.46 -28.66
N ARG A 128 -16.98 35.81 -28.50
CA ARG A 128 -18.09 35.65 -29.49
C ARG A 128 -18.89 34.38 -29.21
N ALA A 129 -20.04 34.53 -28.55
CA ALA A 129 -21.34 33.99 -28.98
C ALA A 129 -22.33 34.11 -27.82
N GLY A 130 -23.37 34.93 -28.02
CA GLY A 130 -24.53 34.91 -27.15
C GLY A 130 -25.37 33.66 -27.45
N ALA A 131 -25.53 32.80 -26.45
CA ALA A 131 -26.62 31.85 -26.36
C ALA A 131 -27.12 31.89 -24.91
N LEU A 132 -28.41 32.13 -24.74
CA LEU A 132 -29.09 32.16 -23.45
C LEU A 132 -29.00 30.76 -22.81
N GLU A 133 -28.53 30.70 -21.57
CA GLU A 133 -28.62 29.49 -20.75
C GLU A 133 -30.10 29.20 -20.40
N PRO A 134 -30.52 27.92 -20.40
CA PRO A 134 -31.87 27.55 -20.02
C PRO A 134 -32.12 27.84 -18.54
N SER A 135 -33.34 28.23 -18.22
CA SER A 135 -33.70 28.53 -16.84
C SER A 135 -33.65 27.26 -15.96
N PRO A 136 -33.43 27.38 -14.65
CA PRO A 136 -33.39 26.23 -13.74
C PRO A 136 -34.61 25.30 -13.85
N ASP A 137 -35.78 25.85 -14.18
CA ASP A 137 -37.02 25.08 -14.37
C ASP A 137 -36.98 24.20 -15.65
N GLU A 138 -36.26 24.63 -16.69
CA GLU A 138 -36.06 23.84 -17.92
C GLU A 138 -35.03 22.72 -17.73
N ALA A 139 -34.04 22.93 -16.85
CA ALA A 139 -33.08 21.90 -16.47
C ALA A 139 -33.72 20.81 -15.59
N ILE A 140 -34.61 21.19 -14.67
CA ILE A 140 -35.36 20.25 -13.83
C ILE A 140 -36.32 19.41 -14.68
N ALA A 141 -37.04 20.02 -15.63
CA ALA A 141 -37.93 19.30 -16.53
C ALA A 141 -37.19 18.30 -17.45
N ALA A 142 -35.95 18.60 -17.85
CA ALA A 142 -35.13 17.70 -18.66
C ALA A 142 -34.65 16.46 -17.89
N VAL A 143 -34.39 16.60 -16.58
CA VAL A 143 -34.00 15.50 -15.69
C VAL A 143 -35.19 14.61 -15.35
N GLU A 144 -36.38 15.19 -15.10
CA GLU A 144 -37.61 14.42 -14.88
C GLU A 144 -38.03 13.63 -16.14
N ALA A 145 -37.88 14.21 -17.33
CA ALA A 145 -38.17 13.53 -18.60
C ALA A 145 -37.21 12.34 -18.88
N GLN A 146 -35.95 12.41 -18.42
CA GLN A 146 -35.01 11.29 -18.52
C GLN A 146 -35.32 10.17 -17.49
N GLY A 147 -35.84 10.52 -16.32
CA GLY A 147 -36.29 9.56 -15.30
C GLY A 147 -37.48 8.70 -15.74
N GLU A 148 -38.45 9.29 -16.45
CA GLU A 148 -39.62 8.55 -16.97
C GLU A 148 -39.25 7.61 -18.14
N GLN A 149 -38.22 7.96 -18.93
CA GLN A 149 -37.74 7.11 -20.03
C GLN A 149 -37.05 5.82 -19.52
N TRP A 150 -36.50 5.85 -18.30
CA TRP A 150 -35.93 4.67 -17.63
C TRP A 150 -37.00 3.72 -17.05
N GLN A 151 -38.16 4.24 -16.62
CA GLN A 151 -39.24 3.38 -16.12
C GLN A 151 -40.02 2.67 -17.23
N MET A 152 -40.05 3.20 -18.47
CA MET A 152 -40.75 2.55 -19.58
C MET A 152 -39.93 1.49 -20.32
N SER A 153 -38.59 1.48 -20.20
CA SER A 153 -37.73 0.51 -20.90
C SER A 153 -37.63 -0.86 -20.20
N SER A 154 -38.05 -0.97 -18.93
CA SER A 154 -37.93 -2.20 -18.13
C SER A 154 -39.13 -3.16 -18.21
N SER A 155 -40.25 -2.80 -18.86
CA SER A 155 -41.45 -3.65 -18.90
C SER A 155 -41.77 -4.36 -20.23
N LYS A 156 -40.96 -4.22 -21.28
CA LYS A 156 -41.17 -4.93 -22.55
C LYS A 156 -39.87 -5.37 -23.22
N LYS A 157 -39.50 -6.65 -23.04
CA LYS A 157 -39.13 -7.57 -24.14
C LYS A 157 -38.86 -8.99 -23.63
N GLN A 158 -39.84 -9.86 -23.88
CA GLN A 158 -39.65 -11.31 -24.03
C GLN A 158 -39.04 -11.63 -25.40
N SER A 159 -38.28 -12.73 -25.44
CA SER A 159 -38.05 -13.68 -26.54
C SER A 159 -37.61 -13.17 -27.92
N ALA A 160 -36.39 -13.54 -28.32
CA ALA A 160 -36.12 -14.09 -29.65
C ALA A 160 -34.76 -14.82 -29.69
N GLU A 161 -34.78 -16.02 -30.24
CA GLU A 161 -33.64 -16.82 -30.67
C GLU A 161 -32.74 -16.06 -31.65
N LEU A 162 -31.43 -16.33 -31.64
CA LEU A 162 -30.66 -16.39 -32.89
C LEU A 162 -29.41 -17.28 -32.73
N HIS A 163 -29.42 -18.38 -33.48
CA HIS A 163 -28.23 -19.15 -33.85
C HIS A 163 -27.32 -18.31 -34.75
N VAL A 164 -26.01 -18.25 -34.44
CA VAL A 164 -24.95 -18.18 -35.45
C VAL A 164 -23.75 -19.02 -35.00
N THR A 165 -23.39 -19.93 -35.88
CA THR A 165 -22.25 -20.85 -35.89
C THR A 165 -20.94 -20.10 -36.07
N LEU A 166 -19.88 -20.49 -35.34
CA LEU A 166 -18.51 -20.46 -35.84
C LEU A 166 -17.67 -21.49 -35.07
N ALA A 167 -17.53 -22.65 -35.71
CA ALA A 167 -16.45 -23.58 -35.45
C ALA A 167 -15.22 -23.06 -36.21
N GLU A 168 -14.09 -22.88 -35.53
CA GLU A 168 -12.76 -23.14 -36.07
C GLU A 168 -11.74 -23.18 -34.92
N SER A 169 -11.40 -24.41 -34.52
CA SER A 169 -10.02 -24.87 -34.28
C SER A 169 -9.09 -23.98 -33.44
N MET A 170 -8.94 -24.30 -32.15
CA MET A 170 -7.64 -24.18 -31.48
C MET A 170 -7.21 -25.52 -30.89
N ASP A 171 -6.06 -25.94 -31.41
CA ASP A 171 -5.36 -27.21 -31.29
C ASP A 171 -4.71 -27.33 -29.90
N CYS A 172 -5.38 -27.98 -28.95
CA CYS A 172 -4.86 -28.23 -27.59
C CYS A 172 -3.93 -29.44 -27.49
N ASP A 173 -3.59 -30.12 -28.59
CA ASP A 173 -2.96 -31.45 -28.54
C ASP A 173 -1.44 -31.46 -28.85
N ARG A 174 -0.81 -30.29 -29.01
CA ARG A 174 0.63 -30.20 -29.34
C ARG A 174 1.58 -29.87 -28.19
N THR A 175 1.08 -29.53 -27.01
CA THR A 175 1.95 -29.21 -25.86
C THR A 175 2.21 -30.42 -24.95
N PHE A 176 1.48 -31.53 -25.14
CA PHE A 176 1.52 -32.68 -24.23
C PHE A 176 2.62 -33.72 -24.51
N ARG A 177 3.43 -33.57 -25.57
CA ARG A 177 4.53 -34.51 -25.91
C ARG A 177 5.95 -33.98 -25.71
N ARG A 178 6.13 -32.86 -25.01
CA ARG A 178 7.48 -32.30 -24.71
C ARG A 178 7.86 -32.23 -23.24
N TYR A 179 7.04 -32.76 -22.33
CA TYR A 179 7.30 -32.71 -20.88
C TYR A 179 7.53 -34.07 -20.20
N SER A 180 7.86 -35.11 -20.97
CA SER A 180 8.17 -36.44 -20.42
C SER A 180 9.60 -36.62 -19.90
N ASP A 181 10.44 -35.58 -19.89
CA ASP A 181 11.86 -35.66 -19.49
C ASP A 181 12.23 -34.72 -18.31
N MET A 182 11.35 -34.60 -17.31
CA MET A 182 11.72 -33.97 -16.03
C MET A 182 12.38 -35.00 -15.10
N ALA A 183 13.63 -34.70 -14.70
CA ALA A 183 14.44 -35.53 -13.81
C ALA A 183 13.80 -35.71 -12.42
N PRO A 184 14.14 -36.79 -11.67
CA PRO A 184 13.56 -37.05 -10.36
C PRO A 184 13.85 -35.91 -9.36
N LEU A 185 12.84 -35.63 -8.52
CA LEU A 185 12.77 -34.58 -7.49
C LEU A 185 14.03 -34.48 -6.59
N SER A 186 14.77 -35.58 -6.45
CA SER A 186 16.02 -35.65 -5.69
C SER A 186 17.14 -34.72 -6.20
N ARG A 187 17.09 -34.24 -7.45
CA ARG A 187 18.06 -33.25 -7.97
C ARG A 187 17.69 -31.79 -7.71
N LEU A 188 16.42 -31.46 -7.51
CA LEU A 188 15.98 -30.09 -7.19
C LEU A 188 16.26 -29.72 -5.73
N LEU A 189 16.44 -30.71 -4.85
CA LEU A 189 16.71 -30.54 -3.43
C LEU A 189 18.21 -30.57 -3.05
N ALA A 190 19.11 -30.76 -4.03
CA ALA A 190 20.55 -30.78 -3.78
C ALA A 190 21.15 -29.36 -3.88
N THR A 191 21.42 -28.74 -2.74
CA THR A 191 22.15 -27.45 -2.65
C THR A 191 23.56 -27.54 -3.24
N PRO A 192 23.95 -26.69 -4.21
CA PRO A 192 25.34 -26.59 -4.62
C PRO A 192 26.12 -25.78 -3.59
N SER A 193 27.15 -26.40 -3.01
CA SER A 193 28.19 -25.75 -2.21
C SER A 193 28.86 -24.63 -3.00
N ARG A 194 28.54 -23.37 -2.67
CA ARG A 194 29.05 -22.16 -3.35
C ARG A 194 30.45 -21.78 -2.88
N LEU A 195 31.36 -21.72 -3.84
CA LEU A 195 32.68 -21.08 -3.77
C LEU A 195 32.54 -19.57 -3.45
N GLY A 196 32.84 -19.20 -2.21
CA GLY A 196 33.76 -18.14 -1.80
C GLY A 196 33.92 -16.85 -2.63
N LEU A 197 32.86 -16.06 -2.83
CA LEU A 197 32.97 -14.62 -3.10
C LEU A 197 32.09 -13.86 -2.11
N ARG A 198 32.61 -13.66 -0.89
CA ARG A 198 31.98 -12.82 0.14
C ARG A 198 32.09 -11.36 -0.29
N HIS A 199 31.09 -10.88 -1.03
CA HIS A 199 30.79 -9.46 -1.00
C HIS A 199 30.46 -9.11 0.45
N ALA A 200 31.09 -8.07 0.98
CA ALA A 200 30.77 -7.57 2.31
C ALA A 200 29.31 -7.09 2.29
N VAL A 201 28.39 -7.98 2.65
CA VAL A 201 27.00 -7.63 2.90
C VAL A 201 27.05 -6.72 4.12
N THR A 202 26.86 -5.42 3.90
CA THR A 202 26.55 -4.47 4.96
C THR A 202 25.30 -5.00 5.66
N VAL A 203 25.48 -5.55 6.86
CA VAL A 203 24.35 -5.98 7.69
C VAL A 203 23.55 -4.71 7.99
N PRO A 204 22.30 -4.59 7.55
CA PRO A 204 21.50 -3.40 7.80
C PRO A 204 21.43 -3.16 9.30
N VAL A 205 21.66 -1.91 9.72
CA VAL A 205 21.59 -1.51 11.13
C VAL A 205 20.15 -1.62 11.58
N ARG A 206 19.83 -2.67 12.32
CA ARG A 206 18.48 -2.98 12.79
C ARG A 206 17.98 -1.90 13.75
N ARG A 207 16.74 -1.43 13.55
CA ARG A 207 16.05 -0.52 14.48
C ARG A 207 15.39 -1.33 15.59
N GLY A 208 16.19 -1.75 16.58
CA GLY A 208 15.70 -2.40 17.80
C GLY A 208 14.68 -1.55 18.57
N PHE A 209 13.96 -2.16 19.52
CA PHE A 209 13.05 -1.43 20.42
C PHE A 209 13.81 -0.36 21.22
N ARG A 210 13.34 0.89 21.12
CA ARG A 210 13.83 2.03 21.91
C ARG A 210 12.70 2.50 22.82
N LYS A 211 12.96 2.48 24.13
CA LYS A 211 11.99 2.94 25.14
C LYS A 211 11.68 4.43 25.00
N TYR A 212 12.67 5.25 24.64
CA TYR A 212 12.47 6.68 24.43
C TYR A 212 12.90 7.07 23.02
N GLU A 213 11.99 7.65 22.25
CA GLU A 213 12.23 8.14 20.88
C GLU A 213 11.13 9.15 20.54
N HIS A 214 11.45 10.19 19.75
CA HIS A 214 10.47 11.23 19.37
C HIS A 214 9.83 11.96 20.58
N ASN A 215 10.60 12.17 21.65
CA ASN A 215 10.11 12.72 22.93
C ASN A 215 8.99 11.90 23.60
N LEU A 216 8.79 10.66 23.16
CA LEU A 216 7.77 9.76 23.68
C LEU A 216 8.38 8.59 24.45
N GLU A 217 7.66 8.12 25.47
CA GLU A 217 7.89 6.82 26.10
C GLU A 217 7.10 5.74 25.36
N TRP A 218 7.82 4.79 24.77
CA TRP A 218 7.25 3.69 24.00
C TRP A 218 7.11 2.43 24.84
N HIS A 219 6.00 1.73 24.61
CA HIS A 219 5.65 0.46 25.24
C HIS A 219 5.60 -0.65 24.18
N ARG A 220 5.84 -1.90 24.57
CA ARG A 220 5.89 -3.04 23.62
C ARG A 220 4.51 -3.54 23.20
N SER A 221 3.48 -3.15 23.94
CA SER A 221 2.11 -3.56 23.68
C SER A 221 1.15 -2.47 24.16
N LEU A 222 -0.05 -2.45 23.60
CA LEU A 222 -1.10 -1.53 24.00
C LEU A 222 -1.56 -1.74 25.46
N PRO A 223 -1.74 -2.98 25.97
CA PRO A 223 -2.02 -3.20 27.39
C PRO A 223 -0.95 -2.62 28.31
N GLN A 224 0.33 -2.74 27.95
CA GLN A 224 1.42 -2.17 28.73
C GLN A 224 1.33 -0.63 28.78
N LEU A 225 0.96 0.02 27.67
CA LEU A 225 0.71 1.47 27.65
C LEU A 225 -0.42 1.84 28.62
N PHE A 226 -1.55 1.14 28.58
CA PHE A 226 -2.70 1.40 29.45
C PHE A 226 -2.42 1.12 30.94
N GLU A 227 -1.57 0.15 31.26
CA GLU A 227 -1.18 -0.15 32.64
C GLU A 227 -0.23 0.90 33.22
N GLN A 228 0.61 1.51 32.38
CA GLN A 228 1.73 2.37 32.81
C GLN A 228 1.44 3.87 32.64
N THR A 229 0.47 4.22 31.79
CA THR A 229 0.16 5.60 31.43
C THR A 229 -1.33 5.85 31.53
N THR A 230 -1.71 6.98 32.14
CA THR A 230 -3.11 7.42 32.15
C THR A 230 -3.46 7.97 30.77
N VAL A 231 -4.25 7.23 30.00
CA VAL A 231 -4.69 7.65 28.67
C VAL A 231 -6.05 8.33 28.80
N SER A 232 -6.10 9.62 28.44
CA SER A 232 -7.36 10.37 28.41
C SER A 232 -8.16 10.09 27.14
N GLU A 233 -9.43 10.49 27.12
CA GLU A 233 -10.29 10.39 25.93
C GLU A 233 -9.72 11.21 24.76
N ASP A 234 -9.14 12.37 25.05
CA ASP A 234 -8.57 13.31 24.06
C ASP A 234 -7.17 12.89 23.57
N SER A 235 -6.53 11.94 24.24
CA SER A 235 -5.18 11.49 23.87
C SER A 235 -5.18 10.79 22.53
N VAL A 236 -4.14 10.98 21.72
CA VAL A 236 -4.00 10.28 20.42
C VAL A 236 -3.04 9.12 20.57
N LEU A 237 -3.56 7.90 20.37
CA LEU A 237 -2.74 6.70 20.42
C LEU A 237 -1.95 6.55 19.13
N VAL A 238 -0.65 6.29 19.26
CA VAL A 238 0.25 6.11 18.13
C VAL A 238 1.06 4.82 18.26
N ALA A 239 1.36 4.22 17.12
CA ALA A 239 2.23 3.07 17.00
C ALA A 239 3.35 3.34 16.01
N SER A 240 4.50 2.72 16.24
CA SER A 240 5.64 2.78 15.34
C SER A 240 6.25 1.39 15.19
N PRO A 241 6.54 0.92 13.97
CA PRO A 241 7.19 -0.36 13.77
C PRO A 241 8.65 -0.29 14.24
N TYR A 242 9.10 -1.37 14.85
CA TYR A 242 10.51 -1.63 15.12
C TYR A 242 10.86 -3.06 14.68
N GLU A 243 12.14 -3.29 14.50
CA GLU A 243 12.67 -4.57 14.05
C GLU A 243 13.42 -5.27 15.18
N TYR A 244 13.23 -6.58 15.30
CA TYR A 244 13.92 -7.39 16.28
C TYR A 244 14.55 -8.62 15.63
N GLU A 245 15.62 -9.10 16.25
CA GLU A 245 16.16 -10.42 15.91
C GLU A 245 15.24 -11.45 16.54
N ALA A 246 14.53 -12.21 15.71
CA ALA A 246 13.92 -13.43 16.18
C ALA A 246 15.06 -14.38 16.54
N ASP A 247 15.12 -14.84 17.79
CA ASP A 247 16.08 -15.88 18.16
C ASP A 247 15.83 -17.09 17.26
N ALA A 248 16.85 -17.52 16.51
CA ALA A 248 16.77 -18.68 15.64
C ALA A 248 16.32 -19.95 16.42
N ARG A 249 16.45 -19.95 17.74
CA ARG A 249 15.95 -21.00 18.64
C ARG A 249 14.44 -20.90 18.89
N GLU A 250 13.87 -19.70 18.91
CA GLU A 250 12.42 -19.49 19.07
C GLU A 250 11.66 -19.62 17.74
N THR A 251 12.36 -19.51 16.61
CA THR A 251 11.86 -19.83 15.28
C THR A 251 12.72 -20.92 14.63
N PRO A 252 12.59 -22.19 15.04
CA PRO A 252 13.39 -23.30 14.52
C PRO A 252 13.26 -23.50 13.00
N PHE A 253 12.22 -22.92 12.38
CA PHE A 253 11.86 -22.99 10.96
C PHE A 253 12.76 -22.17 10.01
N LEU A 254 13.78 -21.47 10.53
CA LEU A 254 14.63 -20.58 9.76
C LEU A 254 16.09 -21.03 9.87
N ARG A 255 16.43 -22.14 9.20
CA ARG A 255 17.82 -22.61 9.09
C ARG A 255 18.55 -21.93 7.93
N GLU A 256 19.79 -21.55 8.25
CA GLU A 256 20.88 -21.07 7.37
C GLU A 256 20.97 -19.55 7.06
N GLY A 257 21.48 -18.82 8.06
CA GLY A 257 22.52 -17.79 7.80
C GLY A 257 22.05 -16.38 7.46
N ARG A 258 20.75 -16.16 7.23
CA ARG A 258 20.17 -14.80 7.17
C ARG A 258 19.33 -14.59 8.42
N GLY A 259 19.85 -13.84 9.39
CA GLY A 259 19.09 -13.52 10.60
C GLY A 259 17.77 -12.87 10.22
N PHE A 260 16.66 -13.58 10.46
CA PHE A 260 15.33 -13.08 10.17
C PHE A 260 15.06 -11.86 11.03
N VAL A 261 14.64 -10.79 10.37
CA VAL A 261 14.28 -9.55 11.02
C VAL A 261 12.77 -9.56 11.17
N GLY A 262 12.31 -9.90 12.37
CA GLY A 262 10.91 -9.77 12.72
C GLY A 262 10.55 -8.29 12.86
N GLN A 263 9.33 -7.93 12.49
CA GLN A 263 8.78 -6.61 12.75
C GLN A 263 7.71 -6.71 13.83
N ALA A 264 7.73 -5.76 14.76
CA ALA A 264 6.71 -5.60 15.79
C ALA A 264 6.33 -4.13 15.89
N MET A 265 5.19 -3.86 16.53
CA MET A 265 4.74 -2.49 16.82
C MET A 265 5.10 -2.14 18.26
N LYS A 266 5.53 -0.91 18.48
CA LYS A 266 5.58 -0.26 19.79
C LYS A 266 4.52 0.84 19.84
N TYR A 267 4.02 1.14 21.02
CA TYR A 267 2.86 2.01 21.24
C TYR A 267 3.21 3.16 22.18
N SER A 268 2.61 4.32 21.95
CA SER A 268 2.71 5.52 22.79
C SER A 268 1.42 6.34 22.62
N MET A 269 1.36 7.51 23.24
CA MET A 269 0.31 8.50 23.03
C MET A 269 0.86 9.92 22.97
N PHE A 270 0.12 10.80 22.31
CA PHE A 270 0.17 12.25 22.49
C PHE A 270 -1.05 12.71 23.28
N HIS A 271 -1.01 13.90 23.89
CA HIS A 271 -2.14 14.39 24.69
C HIS A 271 -3.28 14.94 23.83
N SER A 272 -2.99 15.37 22.59
CA SER A 272 -3.97 15.84 21.62
C SER A 272 -3.50 15.64 20.18
N HIS A 273 -4.40 15.83 19.20
CA HIS A 273 -4.07 15.80 17.78
C HIS A 273 -3.14 16.94 17.36
N GLU A 274 -3.25 18.11 17.99
CA GLU A 274 -2.35 19.25 17.75
C GLU A 274 -0.91 18.92 18.16
N GLU A 275 -0.71 18.26 19.30
CA GLU A 275 0.64 17.87 19.76
C GLU A 275 1.26 16.85 18.77
N LEU A 276 0.47 15.88 18.30
CA LEU A 276 0.91 14.95 17.27
C LEU A 276 1.23 15.66 15.96
N TRP A 277 0.38 16.59 15.51
CA TRP A 277 0.58 17.36 14.29
C TRP A 277 1.86 18.20 14.38
N GLU A 278 2.09 18.88 15.50
CA GLU A 278 3.30 19.67 15.75
C GLU A 278 4.56 18.80 15.66
N GLU A 279 4.57 17.60 16.26
CA GLU A 279 5.71 16.69 16.18
C GLU A 279 5.94 16.20 14.73
N ILE A 280 4.89 15.90 13.98
CA ILE A 280 4.97 15.55 12.55
C ILE A 280 5.54 16.71 11.73
N GLN A 281 5.06 17.94 11.95
CA GLN A 281 5.57 19.13 11.29
C GLN A 281 7.04 19.36 11.66
N ASN A 282 7.43 19.21 12.92
CA ASN A 282 8.81 19.31 13.36
C ASN A 282 9.73 18.32 12.63
N HIS A 283 9.27 17.08 12.43
CA HIS A 283 9.99 16.11 11.61
C HIS A 283 10.12 16.56 10.15
N ARG A 284 9.03 17.02 9.54
CA ARG A 284 9.01 17.51 8.16
C ARG A 284 9.97 18.68 7.96
N HIS A 285 9.91 19.70 8.81
CA HIS A 285 10.79 20.87 8.75
C HIS A 285 12.27 20.50 8.90
N ARG A 286 12.60 19.46 9.67
CA ARG A 286 13.96 18.95 9.85
C ARG A 286 14.39 17.95 8.77
N GLY A 287 13.53 17.64 7.79
CA GLY A 287 13.78 16.59 6.80
C GLY A 287 13.92 15.19 7.41
N GLN A 288 13.35 14.97 8.60
CA GLN A 288 13.39 13.70 9.30
C GLN A 288 12.19 12.84 8.90
N VAL A 289 12.47 11.57 8.62
CA VAL A 289 11.45 10.57 8.31
C VAL A 289 10.84 10.03 9.60
N GLN A 290 9.52 9.83 9.60
CA GLN A 290 8.77 9.31 10.74
C GLN A 290 7.96 8.06 10.34
N LEU A 291 7.56 7.25 11.33
CA LEU A 291 6.90 5.95 11.15
C LEU A 291 5.61 5.81 11.97
N PHE A 292 5.00 6.92 12.36
CA PHE A 292 3.77 6.98 13.16
C PHE A 292 2.59 6.42 12.37
N ASN A 293 1.93 5.47 13.01
CA ASN A 293 0.62 4.98 12.63
C ASN A 293 -0.31 5.38 13.76
N GLU A 294 -1.40 6.03 13.42
CA GLU A 294 -2.50 6.26 14.34
C GLU A 294 -3.11 4.91 14.74
N VAL A 295 -3.48 4.78 16.02
CA VAL A 295 -4.04 3.56 16.58
C VAL A 295 -5.52 3.79 16.91
N LEU A 296 -6.40 3.15 16.14
CA LEU A 296 -7.84 3.19 16.38
C LEU A 296 -8.24 1.98 17.25
N GLU A 297 -8.22 2.18 18.56
CA GLU A 297 -8.61 1.17 19.57
C GLU A 297 -10.13 1.04 19.66
N GLU A 298 -10.65 -0.16 19.91
CA GLU A 298 -12.07 -0.54 19.80
C GLU A 298 -13.06 0.45 20.43
N GLY A 299 -12.77 1.00 21.61
CA GLY A 299 -13.66 1.87 22.36
C GLY A 299 -13.64 3.34 21.95
N ARG A 300 -12.76 3.76 21.03
CA ARG A 300 -12.54 5.17 20.71
C ARG A 300 -13.30 5.68 19.48
N PRO A 301 -13.72 6.96 19.49
CA PRO A 301 -14.31 7.60 18.33
C PRO A 301 -13.40 7.54 17.10
N ARG A 302 -14.02 7.49 15.92
CA ARG A 302 -13.32 7.51 14.64
C ARG A 302 -14.23 8.00 13.53
N CYS A 303 -13.66 8.53 12.46
CA CYS A 303 -14.39 8.78 11.23
C CYS A 303 -14.39 7.56 10.30
N LEU A 304 -15.21 7.60 9.26
CA LEU A 304 -15.14 6.66 8.15
C LEU A 304 -13.84 6.91 7.37
N TYR A 305 -13.09 5.85 7.07
CA TYR A 305 -11.98 5.94 6.15
C TYR A 305 -11.87 4.66 5.31
N PHE A 306 -11.12 4.75 4.21
CA PHE A 306 -10.79 3.66 3.33
C PHE A 306 -9.28 3.57 3.09
N ASP A 307 -8.72 2.37 3.18
CA ASP A 307 -7.40 2.07 2.64
C ASP A 307 -7.58 1.53 1.22
N LEU A 308 -6.99 2.21 0.24
CA LEU A 308 -7.00 1.82 -1.15
C LEU A 308 -5.61 1.31 -1.54
N ASP A 309 -5.56 0.11 -2.10
CA ASP A 309 -4.37 -0.61 -2.49
C ASP A 309 -4.62 -1.35 -3.81
N GLY A 310 -3.86 -1.03 -4.86
CA GLY A 310 -4.01 -1.65 -6.18
C GLY A 310 -2.79 -1.52 -7.08
N ASP A 311 -2.93 -1.99 -8.31
CA ASP A 311 -1.89 -1.92 -9.33
C ASP A 311 -1.55 -0.48 -9.72
N ALA A 312 -0.30 -0.24 -10.15
CA ALA A 312 0.19 1.08 -10.55
C ALA A 312 -0.63 1.76 -11.66
N ALA A 313 -1.35 0.99 -12.48
CA ALA A 313 -2.19 1.52 -13.55
C ALA A 313 -3.32 2.42 -13.02
N TYR A 314 -3.80 2.19 -11.79
CA TYR A 314 -4.85 3.00 -11.17
C TYR A 314 -4.38 4.40 -10.77
N ASN A 315 -3.05 4.67 -10.74
CA ASN A 315 -2.53 6.02 -10.51
C ASN A 315 -3.07 7.04 -11.53
N HIS A 316 -3.29 6.64 -12.78
CA HIS A 316 -3.87 7.52 -13.81
C HIS A 316 -5.36 7.81 -13.61
N SER A 317 -6.04 7.04 -12.78
CA SER A 317 -7.47 7.17 -12.49
C SER A 317 -7.72 7.63 -11.04
N HIS A 318 -6.70 8.17 -10.36
CA HIS A 318 -6.77 8.52 -8.94
C HIS A 318 -7.99 9.42 -8.62
N GLU A 319 -8.12 10.56 -9.31
CA GLU A 319 -9.25 11.49 -9.09
C GLU A 319 -10.61 10.82 -9.36
N THR A 320 -10.70 9.99 -10.40
CA THR A 320 -11.93 9.26 -10.74
C THR A 320 -12.30 8.27 -9.63
N ILE A 321 -11.32 7.56 -9.08
CA ILE A 321 -11.52 6.60 -7.98
C ILE A 321 -11.99 7.32 -6.72
N VAL A 322 -11.38 8.45 -6.36
CA VAL A 322 -11.78 9.25 -5.18
C VAL A 322 -13.19 9.80 -5.37
N LYS A 323 -13.51 10.39 -6.54
CA LYS A 323 -14.87 10.88 -6.86
C LYS A 323 -15.91 9.77 -6.84
N LEU A 324 -15.57 8.60 -7.38
CA LEU A 324 -16.42 7.43 -7.33
C LEU A 324 -16.69 6.99 -5.90
N LEU A 325 -15.65 6.91 -5.06
CA LEU A 325 -15.77 6.54 -3.66
C LEU A 325 -16.62 7.56 -2.89
N HIS A 326 -16.42 8.85 -3.12
CA HIS A 326 -17.27 9.90 -2.54
C HIS A 326 -18.74 9.73 -2.95
N LEU A 327 -19.02 9.61 -4.26
CA LEU A 327 -20.39 9.38 -4.74
C LEU A 327 -21.00 8.10 -4.16
N PHE A 328 -20.21 7.03 -4.09
CA PHE A 328 -20.63 5.77 -3.50
C PHE A 328 -21.03 5.93 -2.04
N VAL A 329 -20.22 6.60 -1.23
CA VAL A 329 -20.51 6.86 0.19
C VAL A 329 -21.78 7.71 0.32
N ARG A 330 -21.92 8.77 -0.47
CA ARG A 330 -23.12 9.61 -0.49
C ARG A 330 -24.38 8.80 -0.81
N VAL A 331 -24.32 7.95 -1.83
CA VAL A 331 -25.44 7.07 -2.25
C VAL A 331 -25.74 6.02 -1.18
N PHE A 332 -24.73 5.43 -0.56
CA PHE A 332 -24.90 4.45 0.51
C PHE A 332 -25.73 5.03 1.67
N PHE A 333 -25.40 6.23 2.14
CA PHE A 333 -26.11 6.90 3.23
C PHE A 333 -27.38 7.65 2.79
N HIS A 334 -27.70 7.70 1.49
CA HIS A 334 -28.78 8.54 0.94
C HIS A 334 -28.63 10.03 1.32
N GLY A 335 -27.41 10.58 1.16
CA GLY A 335 -27.10 11.96 1.52
C GLY A 335 -28.08 13.00 0.97
N ASP A 336 -28.58 12.82 -0.26
CA ASP A 336 -29.58 13.72 -0.87
C ASP A 336 -30.88 13.80 -0.04
N ALA A 337 -31.34 12.65 0.48
CA ALA A 337 -32.57 12.59 1.28
C ALA A 337 -32.37 13.13 2.71
N LEU A 338 -31.13 13.21 3.17
CA LEU A 338 -30.73 13.82 4.44
C LEU A 338 -30.43 15.32 4.29
N GLY A 339 -30.51 15.87 3.08
CA GLY A 339 -30.23 17.27 2.81
C GLY A 339 -28.74 17.62 2.86
N TRP A 340 -27.85 16.63 2.68
CA TRP A 340 -26.41 16.89 2.55
C TRP A 340 -26.15 17.71 1.28
N ASN A 341 -25.22 18.65 1.33
CA ASN A 341 -24.77 19.40 0.15
C ASN A 341 -24.10 18.45 -0.85
N ILE A 342 -24.06 18.80 -2.14
CA ILE A 342 -23.50 17.90 -3.19
C ILE A 342 -22.02 17.54 -2.96
N GLU A 343 -21.29 18.39 -2.24
CA GLU A 343 -19.88 18.21 -1.88
C GLU A 343 -19.70 17.33 -0.64
N GLU A 344 -20.79 17.01 0.07
CA GLU A 344 -20.76 16.24 1.31
C GLU A 344 -21.09 14.75 1.08
N PRO A 345 -20.38 13.84 1.78
CA PRO A 345 -19.27 14.10 2.70
C PRO A 345 -17.97 14.38 1.94
N GLU A 346 -17.24 15.42 2.32
CA GLU A 346 -16.01 15.82 1.66
C GLU A 346 -14.86 14.84 2.03
N PRO A 347 -14.15 14.26 1.04
CA PRO A 347 -13.05 13.34 1.30
C PRO A 347 -11.74 14.07 1.59
N VAL A 348 -10.99 13.60 2.58
CA VAL A 348 -9.58 13.97 2.83
C VAL A 348 -8.68 12.84 2.36
N VAL A 349 -7.73 13.12 1.47
CA VAL A 349 -6.92 12.09 0.81
C VAL A 349 -5.47 12.15 1.26
N LEU A 350 -4.90 11.00 1.61
CA LEU A 350 -3.46 10.79 1.79
C LEU A 350 -2.93 9.87 0.69
N THR A 351 -2.01 10.31 -0.17
CA THR A 351 -1.47 9.49 -1.28
C THR A 351 -0.07 8.99 -1.02
N SER A 352 0.21 7.74 -1.39
CA SER A 352 1.57 7.18 -1.32
C SER A 352 2.43 7.74 -2.47
N CYS A 353 3.66 8.18 -2.19
CA CYS A 353 4.61 8.63 -3.23
C CYS A 353 5.17 7.50 -4.15
N ARG A 354 4.57 6.31 -4.14
CA ARG A 354 5.11 5.15 -4.88
C ARG A 354 4.59 5.16 -6.31
N PRO A 355 5.45 5.19 -7.33
CA PRO A 355 4.99 5.11 -8.71
C PRO A 355 4.62 3.68 -9.14
N ASP A 356 5.14 2.65 -8.45
CA ASP A 356 5.00 1.24 -8.82
C ASP A 356 3.76 0.57 -8.23
N LYS A 357 2.91 1.32 -7.54
CA LYS A 357 1.72 0.82 -6.85
C LYS A 357 0.73 1.96 -6.61
N TYR A 358 -0.56 1.69 -6.78
CA TYR A 358 -1.61 2.61 -6.33
C TYR A 358 -1.84 2.38 -4.83
N SER A 359 -1.68 3.41 -4.02
CA SER A 359 -1.97 3.33 -2.59
C SER A 359 -2.34 4.70 -2.04
N CYS A 360 -3.51 4.81 -1.42
CA CYS A 360 -3.93 6.02 -0.72
C CYS A 360 -4.89 5.69 0.43
N HIS A 361 -5.02 6.61 1.38
CA HIS A 361 -6.08 6.58 2.36
C HIS A 361 -7.09 7.68 2.00
N VAL A 362 -8.39 7.39 2.10
CA VAL A 362 -9.46 8.36 1.91
C VAL A 362 -10.28 8.41 3.20
N LEU A 363 -10.24 9.54 3.90
CA LEU A 363 -10.97 9.79 5.14
C LEU A 363 -12.21 10.63 4.85
N PHE A 364 -13.29 10.43 5.60
CA PHE A 364 -14.51 11.24 5.55
C PHE A 364 -14.77 11.82 6.95
N PRO A 365 -14.12 12.94 7.32
CA PRO A 365 -14.20 13.52 8.66
C PRO A 365 -15.62 13.85 9.13
N GLN A 366 -16.53 14.09 8.19
CA GLN A 366 -17.94 14.38 8.45
C GLN A 366 -18.78 13.14 8.83
N ILE A 367 -18.31 11.93 8.52
CA ILE A 367 -18.97 10.68 8.91
C ILE A 367 -18.25 10.13 10.13
N GLN A 368 -18.84 10.30 11.31
CA GLN A 368 -18.22 10.01 12.60
C GLN A 368 -18.96 8.90 13.33
N PHE A 369 -18.20 8.02 13.98
CA PHE A 369 -18.72 6.91 14.78
C PHE A 369 -18.22 7.04 16.21
N ALA A 370 -19.08 6.64 17.16
CA ALA A 370 -18.72 6.67 18.58
C ALA A 370 -17.58 5.70 18.93
N ASN A 371 -17.50 4.57 18.23
CA ASN A 371 -16.51 3.52 18.44
C ASN A 371 -16.50 2.49 17.28
N PHE A 372 -15.68 1.45 17.39
CA PHE A 372 -15.62 0.38 16.39
C PHE A 372 -16.95 -0.37 16.25
N ALA A 373 -17.68 -0.61 17.34
CA ALA A 373 -18.95 -1.33 17.29
C ALA A 373 -20.00 -0.57 16.50
N ASP A 374 -20.04 0.76 16.66
CA ASP A 374 -20.89 1.67 15.88
C ASP A 374 -20.50 1.68 14.38
N GLN A 375 -19.21 1.87 14.07
CA GLN A 375 -18.69 1.77 12.71
C GLN A 375 -19.03 0.42 12.03
N ASN A 376 -18.92 -0.67 12.79
CA ASN A 376 -19.14 -2.04 12.31
C ASN A 376 -20.63 -2.36 12.05
N GLN A 377 -21.57 -1.46 12.38
CA GLN A 377 -22.95 -1.58 11.92
C GLN A 377 -23.04 -1.32 10.41
N TYR A 378 -22.22 -0.40 9.88
CA TYR A 378 -22.26 0.07 8.50
C TYR A 378 -21.26 -0.64 7.59
N LEU A 379 -20.01 -0.76 8.06
CA LEU A 379 -18.87 -1.25 7.29
C LEU A 379 -19.16 -2.52 6.48
N PRO A 380 -19.73 -3.57 7.08
CA PRO A 380 -20.21 -4.73 6.35
C PRO A 380 -20.94 -4.52 5.02
N ALA A 381 -22.05 -3.79 5.06
CA ALA A 381 -22.90 -3.58 3.91
C ALA A 381 -22.20 -2.64 2.94
N LEU A 382 -21.50 -1.64 3.48
CA LEU A 382 -20.74 -0.66 2.72
C LEU A 382 -19.63 -1.34 1.89
N LEU A 383 -18.81 -2.19 2.50
CA LEU A 383 -17.70 -2.88 1.82
C LEU A 383 -18.22 -3.89 0.79
N ARG A 384 -19.33 -4.58 1.08
CA ARG A 384 -19.93 -5.51 0.11
C ARG A 384 -20.50 -4.76 -1.09
N LEU A 385 -21.23 -3.68 -0.88
CA LEU A 385 -21.75 -2.85 -1.96
C LEU A 385 -20.66 -2.21 -2.80
N ALA A 386 -19.57 -1.75 -2.18
CA ALA A 386 -18.45 -1.18 -2.90
C ALA A 386 -17.84 -2.20 -3.89
N GLN A 387 -17.81 -3.49 -3.54
CA GLN A 387 -17.32 -4.54 -4.42
C GLN A 387 -18.29 -4.87 -5.57
N GLU A 388 -19.59 -4.63 -5.38
CA GLU A 388 -20.63 -4.84 -6.40
C GLU A 388 -20.81 -3.62 -7.30
N ALA A 389 -20.39 -2.43 -6.85
CA ALA A 389 -20.48 -1.19 -7.59
C ALA A 389 -19.73 -1.28 -8.92
N THR A 390 -20.41 -0.92 -10.00
CA THR A 390 -19.85 -0.80 -11.34
C THR A 390 -19.86 0.65 -11.81
N VAL A 391 -18.86 1.01 -12.60
CA VAL A 391 -18.79 2.30 -13.29
C VAL A 391 -18.63 2.07 -14.77
N GLU A 392 -19.43 2.77 -15.57
CA GLU A 392 -19.24 2.83 -17.00
C GLU A 392 -18.18 3.88 -17.31
N LEU A 393 -17.00 3.43 -17.74
CA LEU A 393 -15.95 4.31 -18.23
C LEU A 393 -16.08 4.44 -19.75
N GLU A 394 -15.96 5.65 -20.27
CA GLU A 394 -16.03 5.91 -21.71
C GLU A 394 -15.04 5.03 -22.49
N GLY A 395 -15.57 4.19 -23.38
CA GLY A 395 -14.78 3.29 -24.22
C GLY A 395 -14.24 2.03 -23.54
N GLN A 396 -14.41 1.83 -22.24
CA GLN A 396 -13.94 0.64 -21.53
C GLN A 396 -15.07 -0.22 -20.93
N GLY A 397 -16.32 0.21 -21.07
CA GLY A 397 -17.47 -0.50 -20.56
C GLY A 397 -17.59 -0.44 -19.04
N SER A 398 -18.41 -1.33 -18.48
CA SER A 398 -18.68 -1.40 -17.05
C SER A 398 -17.54 -2.09 -16.30
N GLN A 399 -16.97 -1.44 -15.29
CA GLN A 399 -15.86 -1.95 -14.48
C GLN A 399 -16.15 -1.90 -12.98
N HIS A 400 -15.65 -2.90 -12.25
CA HIS A 400 -15.72 -2.97 -10.78
C HIS A 400 -14.49 -2.35 -10.11
N ILE A 401 -14.25 -1.06 -10.33
CA ILE A 401 -12.98 -0.42 -9.92
C ILE A 401 -12.73 -0.56 -8.42
N LEU A 402 -13.74 -0.24 -7.59
CA LEU A 402 -13.62 -0.30 -6.12
C LEU A 402 -13.34 -1.73 -5.61
N LYS A 403 -13.82 -2.78 -6.30
CA LYS A 403 -13.49 -4.18 -5.96
C LYS A 403 -11.99 -4.48 -6.02
N HIS A 404 -11.27 -3.80 -6.92
CA HIS A 404 -9.85 -4.05 -7.16
C HIS A 404 -8.93 -3.22 -6.28
N VAL A 405 -9.39 -2.05 -5.83
CA VAL A 405 -8.56 -1.12 -5.08
C VAL A 405 -8.91 -1.05 -3.60
N LEU A 406 -10.11 -1.43 -3.17
CA LEU A 406 -10.50 -1.28 -1.77
C LEU A 406 -9.96 -2.44 -0.92
N ASP A 407 -9.16 -2.12 0.10
CA ASP A 407 -8.65 -3.12 1.03
C ASP A 407 -9.62 -3.32 2.21
N GLY A 408 -10.32 -4.45 2.23
CA GLY A 408 -11.10 -4.90 3.40
C GLY A 408 -10.23 -5.32 4.59
N ALA A 409 -8.92 -5.44 4.33
CA ALA A 409 -7.74 -5.72 5.16
C ALA A 409 -7.65 -5.10 6.57
N VAL A 410 -8.25 -3.93 6.66
CA VAL A 410 -7.81 -2.92 7.63
C VAL A 410 -8.80 -2.73 8.76
N TYR A 411 -10.02 -3.27 8.62
CA TYR A 411 -11.13 -3.01 9.53
C TYR A 411 -11.19 -4.00 10.69
N LYS A 412 -10.23 -3.90 11.60
CA LYS A 412 -10.13 -4.71 12.83
C LYS A 412 -10.58 -3.92 14.06
N LYS A 413 -10.76 -4.59 15.20
CA LYS A 413 -10.97 -3.93 16.50
C LYS A 413 -9.82 -2.98 16.86
N LEU A 414 -8.60 -3.35 16.49
CA LEU A 414 -7.40 -2.54 16.60
C LEU A 414 -6.90 -2.24 15.18
N GLN A 415 -7.06 -1.01 14.73
CA GLN A 415 -6.64 -0.59 13.39
C GLN A 415 -5.40 0.29 13.49
N LEU A 416 -4.53 0.17 12.49
CA LEU A 416 -3.33 0.97 12.36
C LEU A 416 -3.43 1.76 11.06
N LEU A 417 -3.64 3.07 11.16
CA LEU A 417 -3.68 3.95 10.01
C LEU A 417 -2.34 4.66 9.89
N ARG A 418 -1.65 4.52 8.75
CA ARG A 418 -0.42 5.29 8.53
C ARG A 418 -0.75 6.78 8.44
N GLY A 419 -0.17 7.58 9.34
CA GLY A 419 -0.45 9.01 9.42
C GLY A 419 0.26 9.86 8.35
N PRO A 420 0.03 11.17 8.36
CA PRO A 420 0.62 12.11 7.39
C PRO A 420 2.14 12.10 7.41
N TRP A 421 2.74 11.97 6.23
CA TRP A 421 4.17 11.80 5.94
C TRP A 421 4.85 10.59 6.58
N ALA A 422 4.11 9.65 7.17
CA ALA A 422 4.70 8.43 7.71
C ALA A 422 5.13 7.49 6.58
N CYS A 423 6.24 6.78 6.80
CA CYS A 423 6.82 5.81 5.86
C CYS A 423 6.68 4.37 6.40
N LYS A 424 6.93 3.36 5.57
CA LYS A 424 7.07 1.96 5.98
C LYS A 424 8.52 1.65 6.37
N LEU A 425 8.69 0.81 7.38
CA LEU A 425 9.97 0.19 7.74
C LEU A 425 10.06 -1.18 7.05
N LYS A 426 11.11 -1.42 6.26
CA LYS A 426 11.36 -2.68 5.56
C LYS A 426 12.85 -3.04 5.58
N GLY A 427 13.19 -4.13 6.25
CA GLY A 427 14.54 -4.70 6.23
C GLY A 427 15.63 -3.77 6.78
N GLY A 428 15.32 -3.03 7.84
CA GLY A 428 16.23 -2.07 8.50
C GLY A 428 16.15 -0.66 7.95
N HIS A 429 15.43 -0.47 6.83
CA HIS A 429 15.39 0.79 6.11
C HIS A 429 13.99 1.38 6.11
N ILE A 430 13.92 2.70 6.29
CA ILE A 430 12.70 3.45 6.07
C ILE A 430 12.56 3.68 4.57
N ASP A 431 11.49 3.16 3.98
CA ASP A 431 11.18 3.30 2.56
C ASP A 431 10.45 4.63 2.34
N THR A 432 11.19 5.69 2.02
CA THR A 432 10.62 7.03 1.80
C THR A 432 9.67 7.12 0.61
N ALA A 433 9.72 6.15 -0.32
CA ALA A 433 8.76 6.11 -1.42
C ALA A 433 7.34 5.77 -0.92
N THR A 434 7.23 5.08 0.22
CA THR A 434 5.94 4.71 0.85
C THR A 434 5.34 5.81 1.73
N ARG A 435 5.87 7.04 1.64
CA ARG A 435 5.38 8.19 2.39
C ARG A 435 3.95 8.52 1.98
N MET A 436 3.05 8.72 2.95
CA MET A 436 1.66 9.13 2.72
C MET A 436 1.57 10.66 2.78
N GLU A 437 1.26 11.34 1.70
CA GLU A 437 1.18 12.80 1.64
C GLU A 437 -0.27 13.28 1.60
N PRO A 438 -0.66 14.25 2.45
CA PRO A 438 -1.99 14.84 2.34
C PRO A 438 -2.10 15.66 1.06
N GLU A 439 -3.23 15.49 0.35
CA GLU A 439 -3.57 16.31 -0.82
C GLU A 439 -4.13 17.65 -0.37
N GLU A 440 -5.32 17.63 0.23
CA GLU A 440 -6.01 18.83 0.74
C GLU A 440 -6.73 18.49 2.06
N PRO A 441 -6.54 19.29 3.13
CA PRO A 441 -7.27 19.12 4.38
C PRO A 441 -8.70 19.65 4.28
N TYR A 442 -9.63 19.02 5.01
CA TYR A 442 -11.03 19.45 5.04
C TYR A 442 -11.17 20.81 5.70
N TRP A 443 -11.79 21.77 5.00
CA TRP A 443 -11.98 23.15 5.45
C TRP A 443 -10.71 23.84 5.96
N GLY A 444 -9.53 23.41 5.49
CA GLY A 444 -8.24 23.92 5.96
C GLY A 444 -7.84 23.43 7.36
N ASP A 445 -8.58 22.50 7.99
CA ASP A 445 -8.18 21.85 9.24
C ASP A 445 -7.28 20.65 8.95
N ASP A 446 -5.99 20.84 9.12
CA ASP A 446 -4.95 19.82 8.96
C ASP A 446 -5.18 18.55 9.79
N LEU A 447 -5.87 18.64 10.94
CA LEU A 447 -6.09 17.51 11.83
C LEU A 447 -7.06 16.48 11.23
N THR A 448 -7.82 16.86 10.21
CA THR A 448 -8.75 15.97 9.48
C THR A 448 -8.03 14.86 8.70
N CYS A 449 -6.71 14.92 8.61
CA CYS A 449 -5.86 13.84 8.10
C CYS A 449 -5.73 12.64 9.07
N PHE A 450 -6.28 12.74 10.29
CA PHE A 450 -6.29 11.68 11.30
C PHE A 450 -7.69 11.08 11.44
N ALA A 451 -7.81 9.75 11.39
CA ALA A 451 -9.10 9.08 11.45
C ALA A 451 -9.71 9.03 12.86
N SER A 452 -8.92 9.23 13.92
CA SER A 452 -9.44 9.40 15.29
C SER A 452 -9.82 10.84 15.62
N TYR A 453 -9.54 11.81 14.73
CA TYR A 453 -9.96 13.19 14.95
C TYR A 453 -11.45 13.33 14.60
N VAL A 454 -12.27 13.47 15.63
CA VAL A 454 -13.72 13.53 15.56
C VAL A 454 -14.14 14.88 16.12
N GLN A 455 -14.60 15.77 15.24
CA GLN A 455 -15.04 17.11 15.61
C GLN A 455 -16.56 17.23 15.37
N PRO A 456 -17.39 17.35 16.43
CA PRO A 456 -18.85 17.35 16.30
C PRO A 456 -19.41 18.41 15.36
N ASP A 457 -18.73 19.55 15.22
CA ASP A 457 -19.14 20.64 14.33
C ASP A 457 -19.09 20.26 12.84
N TYR A 458 -18.37 19.19 12.48
CA TYR A 458 -18.32 18.66 11.11
C TYR A 458 -19.31 17.51 10.87
N ALA A 459 -19.86 16.93 11.95
CA ALA A 459 -20.57 15.67 11.88
C ALA A 459 -21.90 15.82 11.12
N LEU A 460 -22.08 14.98 10.11
CA LEU A 460 -23.35 14.82 9.42
C LEU A 460 -24.27 13.88 10.19
N GLU A 461 -25.58 14.11 10.08
CA GLU A 461 -26.57 13.18 10.63
C GLU A 461 -26.50 11.83 9.91
N LEU A 462 -26.27 10.75 10.66
CA LEU A 462 -26.21 9.39 10.13
C LEU A 462 -27.52 8.63 10.46
N PRO A 463 -28.26 8.17 9.45
CA PRO A 463 -29.42 7.30 9.66
C PRO A 463 -28.97 5.93 10.15
N CYS A 464 -29.81 5.24 10.93
CA CYS A 464 -29.50 3.87 11.33
C CYS A 464 -29.59 2.90 10.14
N MET A 465 -28.95 1.73 10.24
CA MET A 465 -28.91 0.75 9.13
C MET A 465 -30.30 0.30 8.63
N ASN A 466 -31.32 0.31 9.49
CA ASN A 466 -32.69 0.00 9.08
C ASN A 466 -33.27 1.10 8.19
N GLU A 467 -33.09 2.36 8.56
CA GLU A 467 -33.53 3.51 7.75
C GLU A 467 -32.77 3.57 6.41
N ILE A 468 -31.47 3.25 6.42
CA ILE A 468 -30.69 3.10 5.19
C ILE A 468 -31.27 1.98 4.32
N ALA A 469 -31.57 0.81 4.89
CA ALA A 469 -32.10 -0.33 4.14
C ALA A 469 -33.50 -0.08 3.55
N GLU A 470 -34.34 0.72 4.24
CA GLU A 470 -35.65 1.14 3.75
C GLU A 470 -35.52 2.10 2.56
N ARG A 471 -34.55 3.02 2.61
CA ARG A 471 -34.30 4.02 1.56
C ARG A 471 -33.48 3.47 0.40
N ASN A 472 -32.59 2.51 0.68
CA ASN A 472 -31.66 1.89 -0.25
C ASN A 472 -31.96 0.40 -0.44
N PRO A 473 -32.72 0.01 -1.49
CA PRO A 473 -33.06 -1.39 -1.74
C PRO A 473 -31.83 -2.29 -1.95
N LEU A 474 -30.68 -1.75 -2.36
CA LEU A 474 -29.44 -2.52 -2.48
C LEU A 474 -28.89 -2.90 -1.10
N VAL A 475 -28.86 -1.95 -0.17
CA VAL A 475 -28.48 -2.21 1.23
C VAL A 475 -29.46 -3.20 1.87
N GLY A 476 -30.76 -3.00 1.66
CA GLY A 476 -31.79 -3.90 2.17
C GLY A 476 -31.61 -5.35 1.72
N ARG A 477 -31.29 -5.58 0.43
CA ARG A 477 -30.96 -6.92 -0.09
C ARG A 477 -29.72 -7.50 0.58
N ILE A 478 -28.66 -6.71 0.75
CA ILE A 478 -27.44 -7.20 1.39
C ILE A 478 -27.64 -7.54 2.85
N LEU A 479 -28.42 -6.76 3.60
CA LEU A 479 -28.74 -7.08 4.99
C LEU A 479 -29.59 -8.35 5.09
N GLN A 480 -30.55 -8.55 4.18
CA GLN A 480 -31.34 -9.78 4.09
C GLN A 480 -30.46 -11.00 3.78
N ASP A 481 -29.55 -10.87 2.81
CA ASP A 481 -28.59 -11.93 2.46
C ASP A 481 -27.63 -12.22 3.62
N SER A 482 -27.17 -11.18 4.33
CA SER A 482 -26.22 -11.31 5.44
C SER A 482 -26.88 -11.86 6.72
N ALA A 483 -28.19 -11.68 6.90
CA ALA A 483 -28.93 -12.39 7.95
C ALA A 483 -28.90 -13.92 7.74
N HIS A 484 -28.67 -14.37 6.49
CA HIS A 484 -28.54 -15.78 6.12
C HIS A 484 -27.07 -16.21 5.93
N SER A 485 -26.15 -15.25 5.84
CA SER A 485 -24.74 -15.46 5.49
C SER A 485 -23.83 -14.73 6.47
N SER A 486 -23.06 -15.47 7.27
CA SER A 486 -22.09 -14.97 8.26
C SER A 486 -20.84 -14.30 7.65
N PHE A 487 -21.03 -13.53 6.58
CA PHE A 487 -20.05 -13.10 5.59
C PHE A 487 -19.00 -12.08 6.07
N LEU A 488 -19.15 -11.54 7.28
CA LEU A 488 -18.53 -10.26 7.64
C LEU A 488 -17.30 -10.29 8.53
N ARG A 489 -16.72 -11.46 8.84
CA ARG A 489 -15.40 -11.49 9.50
C ARG A 489 -14.25 -11.74 8.52
N ARG A 490 -14.32 -11.19 7.32
CA ARG A 490 -13.66 -11.70 6.09
C ARG A 490 -12.13 -11.84 6.11
N GLU A 491 -11.42 -11.24 7.05
CA GLU A 491 -9.96 -11.41 7.12
C GLU A 491 -9.50 -12.67 7.85
N ASP A 492 -10.28 -13.11 8.85
CA ASP A 492 -10.16 -14.46 9.43
C ASP A 492 -11.22 -15.41 8.82
N ASN A 493 -12.29 -14.90 8.19
CA ASN A 493 -13.40 -15.67 7.59
C ASN A 493 -13.30 -15.91 6.08
N SER A 494 -12.32 -15.43 5.32
CA SER A 494 -12.17 -15.96 3.95
C SER A 494 -11.91 -17.47 4.00
N ILE A 495 -11.11 -17.89 4.98
CA ILE A 495 -10.88 -19.29 5.33
C ILE A 495 -12.16 -19.96 5.84
N PHE A 496 -13.00 -19.24 6.58
CA PHE A 496 -14.27 -19.75 7.10
C PHE A 496 -15.47 -19.20 6.30
N SER A 497 -15.36 -19.23 4.97
CA SER A 497 -16.45 -18.83 4.07
C SER A 497 -17.54 -19.90 4.06
N PRO A 498 -18.82 -19.56 4.28
CA PRO A 498 -19.94 -20.50 4.19
C PRO A 498 -20.00 -21.28 2.87
N ASP A 499 -19.41 -20.73 1.79
CA ASP A 499 -19.37 -21.36 0.47
C ASP A 499 -18.59 -22.69 0.46
N PHE A 500 -17.71 -22.91 1.44
CA PHE A 500 -17.00 -24.18 1.62
C PHE A 500 -17.76 -25.17 2.52
N GLN A 501 -18.89 -24.77 3.12
CA GLN A 501 -19.63 -25.68 3.98
C GLN A 501 -20.42 -26.68 3.15
N THR A 502 -20.28 -27.97 3.49
CA THR A 502 -21.09 -29.03 2.91
C THR A 502 -21.71 -29.89 4.00
N GLN A 503 -22.95 -30.32 3.77
CA GLN A 503 -23.60 -31.33 4.60
C GLN A 503 -23.17 -32.75 4.22
N LEU A 504 -22.51 -32.90 3.07
CA LEU A 504 -22.00 -34.18 2.57
C LEU A 504 -20.58 -34.37 3.10
N GLY A 505 -20.46 -34.95 4.29
CA GLY A 505 -19.16 -35.24 4.90
C GLY A 505 -19.24 -36.21 6.07
N PRO A 506 -18.08 -36.60 6.62
CA PRO A 506 -18.05 -37.41 7.83
C PRO A 506 -18.67 -36.62 9.00
N LYS A 507 -19.46 -37.30 9.83
CA LYS A 507 -19.95 -36.71 11.09
C LYS A 507 -18.95 -36.85 12.24
N PHE A 508 -17.97 -37.73 12.07
CA PHE A 508 -16.96 -38.02 13.09
C PHE A 508 -15.62 -38.28 12.41
N LEU A 509 -14.57 -37.65 12.92
CA LEU A 509 -13.19 -37.82 12.46
C LEU A 509 -12.29 -38.18 13.64
N ASP A 510 -11.67 -39.36 13.55
CA ASP A 510 -10.79 -39.88 14.59
C ASP A 510 -9.32 -39.68 14.23
N LEU A 511 -8.69 -38.70 14.86
CA LEU A 511 -7.26 -38.42 14.72
C LEU A 511 -6.44 -38.98 15.89
N ALA A 512 -7.09 -39.67 16.84
CA ALA A 512 -6.43 -40.22 18.01
C ALA A 512 -5.51 -41.39 17.61
N GLY A 513 -4.27 -41.38 18.12
CA GLY A 513 -3.29 -42.43 17.80
C GLY A 513 -2.57 -42.26 16.46
N LEU A 514 -3.04 -41.39 15.57
CA LEU A 514 -2.34 -41.04 14.33
C LEU A 514 -1.12 -40.15 14.61
N THR A 515 -0.03 -40.39 13.89
CA THR A 515 1.13 -39.49 13.85
C THR A 515 0.76 -38.15 13.22
N GLN A 516 1.59 -37.12 13.42
CA GLN A 516 1.31 -35.81 12.81
C GLN A 516 1.28 -35.83 11.28
N LEU A 517 2.14 -36.64 10.66
CA LEU A 517 2.11 -36.84 9.21
C LEU A 517 0.77 -37.43 8.76
N GLU A 518 0.31 -38.50 9.41
CA GLU A 518 -0.96 -39.14 9.09
C GLU A 518 -2.17 -38.23 9.36
N ARG A 519 -2.13 -37.42 10.42
CA ARG A 519 -3.15 -36.38 10.68
C ARG A 519 -3.19 -35.36 9.56
N TYR A 520 -2.04 -34.86 9.12
CA TYR A 520 -1.95 -33.92 8.01
C TYR A 520 -2.55 -34.52 6.74
N GLU A 521 -2.16 -35.75 6.36
CA GLU A 521 -2.69 -36.45 5.19
C GLU A 521 -4.21 -36.63 5.27
N THR A 522 -4.69 -37.14 6.41
CA THR A 522 -6.13 -37.35 6.65
C THR A 522 -6.90 -36.02 6.56
N CYS A 523 -6.36 -34.94 7.12
CA CYS A 523 -7.02 -33.64 7.05
C CYS A 523 -7.05 -33.09 5.63
N MET A 524 -5.93 -33.16 4.89
CA MET A 524 -5.83 -32.66 3.51
C MET A 524 -6.74 -33.43 2.54
N GLU A 525 -6.92 -34.74 2.75
CA GLU A 525 -7.85 -35.56 1.96
C GLU A 525 -9.31 -35.19 2.17
N LEU A 526 -9.66 -34.67 3.35
CA LEU A 526 -11.02 -34.25 3.67
C LEU A 526 -11.28 -32.77 3.39
N LEU A 527 -10.27 -31.94 3.17
CA LEU A 527 -10.48 -30.51 2.88
C LEU A 527 -11.24 -30.34 1.56
N GLN A 528 -12.19 -29.39 1.55
CA GLN A 528 -12.93 -29.07 0.33
C GLN A 528 -11.97 -28.61 -0.78
N PRO A 529 -12.02 -29.22 -1.98
CA PRO A 529 -11.14 -28.88 -3.10
C PRO A 529 -11.27 -27.42 -3.57
N GLU A 530 -12.48 -26.85 -3.47
CA GLU A 530 -12.79 -25.47 -3.85
C GLU A 530 -11.97 -24.44 -3.07
N ARG A 531 -11.44 -24.81 -1.91
CA ARG A 531 -10.53 -23.97 -1.11
C ARG A 531 -9.22 -23.68 -1.80
N ALA A 532 -8.79 -24.52 -2.75
CA ALA A 532 -7.61 -24.25 -3.56
C ALA A 532 -7.86 -23.09 -4.56
N CYS A 533 -9.12 -22.75 -4.86
CA CYS A 533 -9.50 -21.62 -5.70
C CYS A 533 -9.47 -20.27 -4.96
N ASP A 534 -9.57 -20.29 -3.62
CA ASP A 534 -9.54 -19.08 -2.80
C ASP A 534 -8.12 -18.79 -2.34
N TRP A 535 -7.60 -17.63 -2.73
CA TRP A 535 -6.21 -17.28 -2.49
C TRP A 535 -5.81 -17.35 -1.01
N TRP A 536 -6.67 -16.91 -0.10
CA TRP A 536 -6.37 -16.90 1.33
C TRP A 536 -6.39 -18.29 1.96
N SER A 537 -7.40 -19.09 1.64
CA SER A 537 -7.48 -20.49 2.04
C SER A 537 -6.28 -21.27 1.53
N TRP A 538 -5.98 -21.15 0.23
CA TRP A 538 -4.83 -21.79 -0.40
C TRP A 538 -3.50 -21.37 0.23
N PHE A 539 -3.29 -20.07 0.43
CA PHE A 539 -2.08 -19.54 1.04
C PHE A 539 -1.88 -20.05 2.48
N ARG A 540 -2.96 -20.15 3.26
CA ARG A 540 -2.90 -20.64 4.66
C ARG A 540 -2.68 -22.15 4.74
N VAL A 541 -3.35 -22.94 3.90
CA VAL A 541 -3.10 -24.38 3.81
C VAL A 541 -1.66 -24.63 3.36
N SER A 542 -1.17 -23.87 2.38
CA SER A 542 0.23 -23.90 1.93
C SER A 542 1.22 -23.56 3.05
N GLY A 543 0.86 -22.66 3.97
CA GLY A 543 1.63 -22.37 5.19
C GLY A 543 1.70 -23.55 6.16
N VAL A 544 0.63 -24.34 6.30
CA VAL A 544 0.66 -25.60 7.06
C VAL A 544 1.54 -26.62 6.36
N THR A 545 1.43 -26.78 5.04
CA THR A 545 2.30 -27.66 4.24
C THR A 545 3.76 -27.29 4.43
N SER A 546 4.11 -26.00 4.35
CA SER A 546 5.46 -25.49 4.59
C SER A 546 5.97 -25.84 6.00
N THR A 547 5.12 -25.63 7.02
CA THR A 547 5.42 -26.01 8.42
C THR A 547 5.68 -27.51 8.57
N MET A 548 4.92 -28.35 7.86
CA MET A 548 5.09 -29.80 7.88
C MET A 548 6.37 -30.24 7.15
N LEU A 549 6.66 -29.67 5.98
CA LEU A 549 7.89 -29.95 5.23
C LEU A 549 9.14 -29.63 6.06
N ASP A 550 9.13 -28.50 6.76
CA ASP A 550 10.24 -28.10 7.64
C ASP A 550 10.35 -29.02 8.86
N LYS A 551 9.23 -29.35 9.51
CA LYS A 551 9.21 -30.29 10.65
C LYS A 551 9.83 -31.65 10.30
N TYR A 552 9.65 -32.11 9.07
CA TYR A 552 10.18 -33.38 8.58
C TYR A 552 11.40 -33.20 7.67
N HIS A 553 12.16 -32.09 7.79
CA HIS A 553 13.29 -31.78 6.89
C HIS A 553 14.34 -32.90 6.78
N ASP A 554 14.59 -33.64 7.88
CA ASP A 554 15.55 -34.75 7.93
C ASP A 554 14.97 -36.10 7.44
N ASN A 555 13.74 -36.12 6.93
CA ASN A 555 13.04 -37.32 6.49
C ASN A 555 12.45 -37.13 5.09
N ASP A 556 13.26 -37.42 4.07
CA ASP A 556 12.88 -37.26 2.65
C ASP A 556 11.59 -37.99 2.29
N ALA A 557 11.37 -39.19 2.84
CA ALA A 557 10.15 -39.96 2.58
C ALA A 557 8.90 -39.26 3.13
N ALA A 558 8.99 -38.68 4.33
CA ALA A 558 7.90 -37.89 4.90
C ALA A 558 7.67 -36.59 4.12
N ARG A 559 8.72 -35.89 3.70
CA ARG A 559 8.60 -34.67 2.88
C ARG A 559 7.93 -34.95 1.54
N GLN A 560 8.31 -36.04 0.87
CA GLN A 560 7.68 -36.45 -0.37
C GLN A 560 6.19 -36.70 -0.16
N ARG A 561 5.81 -37.42 0.91
CA ARG A 561 4.40 -37.65 1.24
C ARG A 561 3.62 -36.37 1.51
N ILE A 562 4.21 -35.42 2.25
CA ILE A 562 3.60 -34.11 2.51
C ILE A 562 3.38 -33.37 1.19
N TRP A 563 4.39 -33.31 0.33
CA TRP A 563 4.31 -32.65 -0.97
C TRP A 563 3.27 -33.29 -1.90
N ASP A 564 3.29 -34.62 -2.03
CA ASP A 564 2.34 -35.36 -2.87
C ASP A 564 0.91 -35.16 -2.40
N THR A 565 0.68 -35.11 -1.09
CA THR A 565 -0.63 -34.86 -0.50
C THR A 565 -1.11 -33.44 -0.80
N HIS A 566 -0.23 -32.43 -0.63
CA HIS A 566 -0.55 -31.04 -0.96
C HIS A 566 -0.88 -30.88 -2.44
N CYS A 567 -0.04 -31.40 -3.33
CA CYS A 567 -0.25 -31.35 -4.78
C CYS A 567 -1.51 -32.11 -5.21
N ARG A 568 -1.86 -33.23 -4.56
CA ARG A 568 -3.11 -33.94 -4.84
C ARG A 568 -4.34 -33.13 -4.44
N TRP A 569 -4.30 -32.44 -3.30
CA TRP A 569 -5.39 -31.56 -2.88
C TRP A 569 -5.50 -30.35 -3.81
N SER A 570 -4.43 -29.57 -3.98
CA SER A 570 -4.44 -28.37 -4.82
C SER A 570 -4.62 -28.68 -6.32
N GLY A 571 -4.24 -29.88 -6.75
CA GLY A 571 -4.34 -30.34 -8.14
C GLY A 571 -5.77 -30.59 -8.62
N GLN A 572 -6.75 -30.56 -7.71
CA GLN A 572 -8.17 -30.66 -8.05
C GLN A 572 -8.75 -29.33 -8.58
N TYR A 573 -7.99 -28.23 -8.47
CA TYR A 573 -8.35 -26.93 -9.01
C TYR A 573 -8.21 -26.88 -10.55
N PRO A 574 -9.21 -26.37 -11.31
CA PRO A 574 -9.19 -26.33 -12.78
C PRO A 574 -7.99 -25.60 -13.42
N CYS A 575 -7.39 -24.63 -12.73
CA CYS A 575 -6.22 -23.89 -13.26
C CYS A 575 -4.93 -24.22 -12.49
N PHE A 576 -4.82 -25.44 -11.94
CA PHE A 576 -3.65 -25.84 -11.16
C PHE A 576 -2.33 -25.70 -11.94
N CYS A 577 -1.39 -24.97 -11.34
CA CYS A 577 -0.01 -24.85 -11.80
C CYS A 577 0.94 -25.32 -10.68
N GLU A 578 1.70 -26.37 -10.93
CA GLU A 578 2.62 -26.94 -9.93
C GLU A 578 3.70 -25.93 -9.49
N GLN A 579 4.21 -25.15 -10.44
CA GLN A 579 5.23 -24.12 -10.17
C GLN A 579 4.67 -23.00 -9.28
N GLU A 580 3.46 -22.52 -9.56
CA GLU A 580 2.79 -21.52 -8.73
C GLU A 580 2.56 -22.07 -7.32
N ASN A 581 2.09 -23.30 -7.20
CA ASN A 581 1.88 -23.97 -5.92
C ASN A 581 3.16 -24.11 -5.10
N PHE A 582 4.29 -24.39 -5.75
CA PHE A 582 5.59 -24.33 -5.13
C PHE A 582 5.92 -22.91 -4.63
N GLU A 583 5.74 -21.88 -5.45
CA GLU A 583 6.00 -20.50 -5.08
C GLU A 583 5.14 -20.05 -3.89
N VAL A 584 3.87 -20.47 -3.83
CA VAL A 584 2.98 -20.15 -2.70
C VAL A 584 3.40 -20.84 -1.42
N VAL A 585 3.77 -22.12 -1.45
CA VAL A 585 4.28 -22.84 -0.27
C VAL A 585 5.58 -22.21 0.24
N MET A 586 6.46 -21.80 -0.67
CA MET A 586 7.69 -21.08 -0.32
C MET A 586 7.39 -19.69 0.25
N LYS A 587 6.46 -18.94 -0.33
CA LYS A 587 6.03 -17.62 0.17
C LYS A 587 5.36 -17.71 1.53
N ALA A 588 4.58 -18.77 1.77
CA ALA A 588 3.90 -19.00 3.03
C ALA A 588 4.85 -19.38 4.17
N GLN A 589 6.07 -19.87 3.86
CA GLN A 589 7.12 -20.14 4.84
C GLN A 589 7.50 -18.91 5.68
N GLU A 590 7.37 -17.71 5.10
CA GLU A 590 7.69 -16.45 5.78
C GLU A 590 6.65 -16.07 6.85
N ARG A 591 5.49 -16.76 6.90
CA ARG A 591 4.41 -16.47 7.84
C ARG A 591 4.19 -17.64 8.80
N ARG A 592 4.04 -17.32 10.08
CA ARG A 592 3.65 -18.32 11.10
C ARG A 592 2.23 -18.80 10.80
N THR A 593 2.08 -20.10 10.63
CA THR A 593 0.79 -20.75 10.36
C THR A 593 0.51 -21.78 11.47
N PRO A 594 -0.74 -21.95 11.96
CA PRO A 594 -0.98 -22.71 13.20
C PRO A 594 -0.82 -24.24 13.10
N GLY A 595 -0.18 -24.76 12.04
CA GLY A 595 0.07 -26.19 11.84
C GLY A 595 -1.22 -27.01 11.67
N ILE A 596 -1.20 -28.29 12.09
CA ILE A 596 -2.33 -29.23 11.92
C ILE A 596 -3.61 -28.76 12.63
N LYS A 597 -3.48 -28.04 13.76
CA LYS A 597 -4.65 -27.53 14.49
C LYS A 597 -5.54 -26.66 13.58
N PHE A 598 -4.91 -25.84 12.75
CA PHE A 598 -5.62 -25.01 11.77
C PHE A 598 -6.39 -25.86 10.76
N LEU A 599 -5.80 -26.94 10.22
CA LEU A 599 -6.51 -27.82 9.29
C LEU A 599 -7.75 -28.45 9.94
N VAL A 600 -7.68 -28.80 11.23
CA VAL A 600 -8.83 -29.31 11.98
C VAL A 600 -9.92 -28.25 12.10
N GLU A 601 -9.57 -27.03 12.47
CA GLU A 601 -10.52 -25.90 12.56
C GLU A 601 -11.20 -25.64 11.20
N VAL A 602 -10.44 -25.73 10.10
CA VAL A 602 -10.97 -25.60 8.73
C VAL A 602 -11.94 -26.73 8.38
N LEU A 603 -11.65 -27.97 8.78
CA LEU A 603 -12.55 -29.10 8.55
C LEU A 603 -13.84 -29.03 9.38
N GLU A 604 -13.74 -28.64 10.64
CA GLU A 604 -14.92 -28.41 11.50
C GLU A 604 -15.84 -27.33 10.92
N HIS A 605 -15.25 -26.37 10.21
CA HIS A 605 -16.00 -25.39 9.44
C HIS A 605 -16.60 -25.99 8.16
N ASP A 606 -15.82 -26.68 7.33
CA ASP A 606 -16.29 -27.31 6.08
C ASP A 606 -17.43 -28.29 6.29
N TYR A 607 -17.45 -28.95 7.44
CA TYR A 607 -18.44 -29.96 7.78
C TYR A 607 -19.13 -29.57 9.09
N PRO A 608 -20.16 -28.70 9.05
CA PRO A 608 -20.89 -28.33 10.25
C PRO A 608 -21.43 -29.55 10.99
N GLY A 609 -21.02 -29.71 12.26
CA GLY A 609 -21.37 -30.87 13.09
C GLY A 609 -20.38 -32.04 13.02
N LEU A 610 -19.23 -31.87 12.38
CA LEU A 610 -18.12 -32.82 12.45
C LEU A 610 -17.55 -32.84 13.88
N GLU A 611 -17.60 -34.01 14.52
CA GLU A 611 -16.94 -34.25 15.80
C GLU A 611 -15.52 -34.79 15.57
N VAL A 612 -14.49 -34.03 15.99
CA VAL A 612 -13.09 -34.44 15.83
C VAL A 612 -12.49 -34.94 17.14
N ARG A 613 -12.03 -36.19 17.14
CA ARG A 613 -11.31 -36.77 18.29
C ARG A 613 -9.81 -36.69 18.08
N GLN A 614 -9.13 -35.79 18.79
CA GLN A 614 -7.67 -35.61 18.64
C GLN A 614 -6.84 -36.41 19.64
N GLU A 615 -7.42 -36.80 20.78
CA GLU A 615 -6.75 -37.53 21.85
C GLU A 615 -7.34 -38.92 22.04
N ALA A 616 -6.49 -39.89 22.38
CA ALA A 616 -6.97 -41.22 22.73
C ALA A 616 -7.83 -41.11 23.99
N TRP A 617 -8.94 -41.85 24.02
CA TRP A 617 -9.76 -41.94 25.22
C TRP A 617 -8.84 -42.28 26.40
N PRO A 618 -8.86 -41.49 27.50
CA PRO A 618 -8.19 -41.89 28.71
C PRO A 618 -8.98 -43.08 29.26
N PHE A 619 -8.66 -44.29 28.78
CA PHE A 619 -9.06 -45.52 29.43
C PHE A 619 -8.36 -45.53 30.78
N ARG A 620 -8.98 -44.88 31.78
CA ARG A 620 -8.69 -45.18 33.16
C ARG A 620 -9.16 -46.62 33.36
N ILE A 621 -8.25 -47.58 33.18
CA ILE A 621 -8.44 -48.91 33.74
C ILE A 621 -8.72 -48.65 35.21
N PRO A 622 -9.93 -48.90 35.73
CA PRO A 622 -10.19 -48.69 37.15
C PRO A 622 -9.17 -49.55 37.89
N HIS A 623 -8.24 -48.91 38.60
CA HIS A 623 -7.29 -49.61 39.46
C HIS A 623 -8.14 -50.53 40.33
N LYS A 624 -7.94 -51.85 40.18
CA LYS A 624 -8.61 -52.87 41.00
C LYS A 624 -8.53 -52.45 42.46
N THR A 625 -9.65 -51.99 43.00
CA THR A 625 -9.94 -52.05 44.42
C THR A 625 -10.00 -53.53 44.79
N SER A 626 -8.87 -54.10 45.21
CA SER A 626 -8.81 -55.33 46.02
C SER A 626 -7.43 -55.45 46.66
N ARG A 627 -7.24 -54.70 47.76
CA ARG A 627 -6.59 -55.27 48.94
C ARG A 627 -7.48 -56.43 49.40
N MET A 628 -7.19 -57.65 48.98
CA MET A 628 -7.54 -58.80 49.82
C MET A 628 -6.52 -58.84 50.94
N ALA A 629 -6.99 -58.62 52.16
CA ALA A 629 -6.27 -58.98 53.36
C ALA A 629 -6.21 -60.51 53.46
N VAL A 630 -5.01 -61.04 53.66
CA VAL A 630 -4.74 -62.27 54.42
C VAL A 630 -3.67 -61.89 55.44
#